data_AF-A0A3N5B162-F1
#
_entry.id   AF-A0A3N5B162-F1
#
_cell.length_a   1.000
_cell.length_b   1.000
_cell.length_c   1.000
_cell.angle_alpha   90.00
_cell.angle_beta   90.00
_cell.angle_gamma   90.00
#
_symmetry.space_group_name_H-M   'P 1'
#
loop_
_entity.id
_entity.type
_entity.pdbx_description
1 polymer ?
#
loop_
_entity_poly.entity_id
_entity_poly.type
_entity_poly.pdbx_seq_one_letter_code
_entity_poly.pdbx_strand_id
1 'polypeptide(L)'
;MAEYTSIRIRKDLAEQMQIIKKQNNYKSINELLEKTLDKTVNENMEVIQEQALFYIGETPITWTELKQSTNGTRWNQGNETVTILFKDNQGAFIRFEYENEVEVEYYHFI
;
A
#
# COMPACT_ATOMS: atom_id res chain seq x y z
N MET A 1 25.92 -26.72 12.13
CA MET A 1 24.63 -26.42 12.81
C MET A 1 23.78 -25.65 11.81
N ALA A 2 22.54 -26.06 11.56
CA ALA A 2 21.63 -25.28 10.72
C ALA A 2 21.21 -24.03 11.48
N GLU A 3 21.35 -22.85 10.88
CA GLU A 3 20.82 -21.61 11.43
C GLU A 3 19.30 -21.58 11.25
N TYR A 4 18.58 -21.41 12.36
CA TYR A 4 17.13 -21.29 12.36
C TYR A 4 16.76 -19.81 12.52
N THR A 5 16.05 -19.28 11.53
CA THR A 5 15.42 -17.96 11.64
C THR A 5 13.97 -18.15 12.07
N SER A 6 13.53 -17.37 13.06
CA SER A 6 12.13 -17.39 13.53
C SER A 6 11.41 -16.14 13.03
N ILE A 7 10.16 -16.31 12.59
CA ILE A 7 9.28 -15.23 12.16
C ILE A 7 8.05 -15.17 13.07
N ARG A 8 7.62 -13.95 13.40
CA ARG A 8 6.36 -13.73 14.12
C ARG A 8 5.28 -13.39 13.12
N ILE A 9 4.17 -14.12 13.19
CA ILE A 9 3.03 -13.95 12.29
C ILE A 9 1.80 -13.65 13.15
N ARG A 10 0.88 -12.83 12.64
CA ARG A 10 -0.41 -12.60 13.29
C ARG A 10 -1.20 -13.91 13.41
N LYS A 11 -1.96 -14.04 14.50
CA LYS A 11 -2.64 -15.29 14.87
C LYS A 11 -3.65 -15.74 13.82
N ASP A 12 -4.45 -14.82 13.31
CA ASP A 12 -5.44 -15.04 12.25
C ASP A 12 -4.80 -15.64 10.99
N LEU A 13 -3.68 -15.07 10.56
CA LEU A 13 -2.93 -15.55 9.40
C LEU A 13 -2.33 -16.94 9.66
N ALA A 14 -1.78 -17.17 10.86
CA ALA A 14 -1.25 -18.48 11.23
C ALA A 14 -2.33 -19.59 11.21
N GLU A 15 -3.56 -19.27 11.65
CA GLU A 15 -4.70 -20.19 11.60
C GLU A 15 -5.08 -20.51 10.15
N GLN A 16 -5.15 -19.50 9.28
CA GLN A 16 -5.41 -19.70 7.85
C GLN A 16 -4.34 -20.58 7.19
N MET A 17 -3.06 -20.34 7.49
CA MET A 17 -1.95 -21.16 6.96
C MET A 17 -2.06 -22.62 7.39
N GLN A 18 -2.50 -22.92 8.62
CA GLN A 18 -2.72 -24.29 9.07
C GLN A 18 -3.86 -24.98 8.31
N ILE A 19 -4.92 -24.24 7.97
CA ILE A 19 -6.04 -24.77 7.16
C ILE A 19 -5.54 -25.13 5.76
N ILE A 20 -4.85 -24.21 5.09
CA ILE A 20 -4.33 -24.41 3.73
C ILE A 20 -3.33 -25.56 3.69
N LYS A 21 -2.43 -25.65 4.67
CA LYS A 21 -1.50 -26.77 4.83
C LYS A 21 -2.24 -28.11 4.84
N LYS A 22 -3.31 -28.23 5.63
CA LYS A 22 -4.11 -29.47 5.73
C LYS A 22 -4.84 -29.78 4.42
N GLN A 23 -5.46 -28.78 3.80
CA GLN A 23 -6.18 -28.93 2.54
C GLN A 23 -5.28 -29.43 1.40
N ASN A 24 -4.04 -28.95 1.36
CA ASN A 24 -3.07 -29.29 0.31
C ASN A 24 -2.11 -30.42 0.70
N ASN A 25 -2.32 -31.05 1.87
CA ASN A 25 -1.49 -32.14 2.40
C ASN A 25 0.01 -31.82 2.50
N TYR A 26 0.36 -30.57 2.86
CA TYR A 26 1.75 -30.17 3.08
C TYR A 26 2.26 -30.64 4.44
N LYS A 27 3.50 -31.12 4.51
CA LYS A 27 4.13 -31.69 5.71
C LYS A 27 4.42 -30.63 6.76
N SER A 28 4.74 -29.40 6.34
CA SER A 28 5.09 -28.30 7.25
C SER A 28 4.59 -26.95 6.75
N ILE A 29 4.63 -25.95 7.64
CA ILE A 29 4.39 -24.55 7.25
C ILE A 29 5.50 -24.05 6.31
N ASN A 30 6.73 -24.53 6.47
CA ASN A 30 7.82 -24.18 5.55
C ASN A 30 7.55 -24.71 4.14
N GLU A 31 7.04 -25.93 4.01
CA GLU A 31 6.67 -26.48 2.69
C GLU A 31 5.50 -25.69 2.06
N LEU A 32 4.53 -25.27 2.87
CA LEU A 32 3.50 -24.33 2.40
C LEU A 32 4.14 -23.04 1.87
N LEU A 33 5.03 -22.42 2.65
CA LEU A 33 5.72 -21.20 2.23
C LEU A 33 6.54 -21.41 0.95
N GLU A 34 7.29 -22.49 0.82
CA GLU A 34 8.07 -22.82 -0.39
C GLU A 34 7.22 -23.06 -1.64
N LYS A 35 5.96 -23.48 -1.46
CA LYS A 35 5.02 -23.76 -2.57
C LYS A 35 4.15 -22.57 -2.91
N THR A 36 3.88 -21.69 -1.93
CA THR A 36 3.00 -20.52 -2.09
C THR A 36 3.79 -19.26 -2.39
N LEU A 37 4.97 -19.09 -1.81
CA LEU A 37 5.85 -17.99 -2.19
C LEU A 37 6.49 -18.35 -3.52
N ASP A 38 6.32 -17.48 -4.50
CA ASP A 38 7.05 -17.61 -5.76
C ASP A 38 8.55 -17.69 -5.47
N LYS A 39 9.23 -18.67 -6.06
CA LYS A 39 10.71 -18.81 -5.96
C LYS A 39 11.47 -17.61 -6.53
N THR A 40 10.75 -16.65 -7.08
CA THR A 40 11.22 -15.36 -7.58
C THR A 40 11.58 -14.36 -6.47
N VAL A 41 11.71 -14.78 -5.21
CA VAL A 41 12.43 -13.99 -4.19
C VAL A 41 13.95 -14.14 -4.40
N ASN A 42 14.41 -13.78 -5.59
CA ASN A 42 15.82 -13.55 -5.92
C ASN A 42 15.99 -12.28 -6.76
N GLU A 43 14.90 -11.55 -7.00
CA GLU A 43 15.02 -10.12 -7.29
C GLU A 43 15.12 -9.46 -5.92
N ASN A 44 16.19 -8.71 -5.70
CA ASN A 44 16.22 -7.71 -4.66
C ASN A 44 14.85 -7.00 -4.74
N MET A 45 13.99 -7.15 -3.73
CA MET A 45 12.88 -6.22 -3.59
C MET A 45 13.54 -4.88 -3.27
N GLU A 46 13.98 -4.17 -4.32
CA GLU A 46 13.94 -2.74 -4.32
C GLU A 46 12.48 -2.44 -4.00
N VAL A 47 12.23 -2.07 -2.74
CA VAL A 47 11.04 -1.31 -2.42
C VAL A 47 11.19 -0.07 -3.27
N ILE A 48 10.63 -0.11 -4.49
CA ILE A 48 10.49 1.05 -5.34
C ILE A 48 9.44 1.87 -4.60
N GLN A 49 9.91 2.65 -3.63
CA GLN A 49 9.09 3.63 -2.97
C GLN A 49 8.69 4.61 -4.06
N GLU A 50 7.43 4.52 -4.47
CA GLU A 50 6.87 5.41 -5.47
C GLU A 50 7.14 6.84 -5.02
N GLN A 51 7.69 7.66 -5.93
CA GLN A 51 7.96 9.05 -5.64
C GLN A 51 6.65 9.71 -5.20
N ALA A 52 6.72 10.45 -4.09
CA ALA A 52 5.58 11.22 -3.63
C ALA A 52 5.15 12.21 -4.72
N LEU A 53 3.85 12.21 -5.00
CA LEU A 53 3.23 13.17 -5.90
C LEU A 53 3.13 14.54 -5.23
N PHE A 54 2.67 14.54 -3.98
CA PHE A 54 2.69 15.65 -3.06
C PHE A 54 2.75 15.11 -1.62
N TYR A 55 2.98 16.01 -0.67
CA TYR A 55 2.98 15.70 0.75
C TYR A 55 1.86 16.45 1.44
N ILE A 56 1.31 15.82 2.46
CA ILE A 56 0.43 16.47 3.44
C ILE A 56 1.18 16.36 4.75
N GLY A 57 1.69 17.50 5.22
CA GLY A 57 2.80 17.55 6.20
C GLY A 57 3.94 16.56 5.89
N GLU A 58 4.06 15.48 6.67
CA GLU A 58 5.09 14.44 6.47
C GLU A 58 4.58 13.19 5.73
N THR A 59 3.30 13.17 5.37
CA THR A 59 2.66 12.00 4.75
C THR A 59 2.75 12.12 3.22
N PRO A 60 3.51 11.25 2.53
CA PRO A 60 3.55 11.25 1.08
C PRO A 60 2.27 10.66 0.51
N ILE A 61 1.67 11.34 -0.47
CA ILE A 61 0.61 10.78 -1.31
C ILE A 61 1.21 10.41 -2.66
N THR A 62 1.00 9.17 -3.11
CA THR A 62 1.59 8.66 -4.36
C THR A 62 0.56 8.55 -5.49
N TRP A 63 0.99 8.29 -6.72
CA TRP A 63 0.05 8.06 -7.83
C TRP A 63 -0.82 6.82 -7.59
N THR A 64 -0.27 5.76 -7.02
CA THR A 64 -1.05 4.56 -6.68
C THR A 64 -2.19 4.91 -5.72
N GLU A 65 -1.90 5.63 -4.65
CA GLU A 65 -2.91 6.07 -3.69
C GLU A 65 -3.96 6.98 -4.35
N LEU A 66 -3.52 7.95 -5.15
CA LEU A 66 -4.42 8.85 -5.86
C LEU A 66 -5.33 8.11 -6.85
N LYS A 67 -4.79 7.16 -7.62
CA LYS A 67 -5.55 6.34 -8.59
C LYS A 67 -6.58 5.45 -7.91
N GLN A 68 -6.29 4.94 -6.71
CA GLN A 68 -7.20 4.12 -5.90
C GLN A 68 -8.25 4.93 -5.14
N SER A 69 -8.02 6.23 -4.95
CA SER A 69 -8.94 7.15 -4.27
C SER A 69 -10.18 7.47 -5.11
N THR A 70 -11.18 8.09 -4.47
CA THR A 70 -12.49 8.41 -5.05
C THR A 70 -12.84 9.88 -4.85
N ASN A 71 -13.87 10.37 -5.55
CA ASN A 71 -14.36 11.73 -5.36
C ASN A 71 -14.75 11.95 -3.90
N GLY A 72 -14.28 13.04 -3.32
CA GLY A 72 -14.48 13.35 -1.90
C GLY A 72 -13.54 12.62 -0.94
N THR A 73 -12.55 11.85 -1.41
CA THR A 73 -11.44 11.42 -0.55
C THR A 73 -10.78 12.65 0.05
N ARG A 74 -10.57 12.63 1.37
CA ARG A 74 -9.98 13.72 2.15
C ARG A 74 -8.81 13.20 2.96
N TRP A 75 -7.75 13.96 2.96
CA TRP A 75 -6.61 13.78 3.85
C TRP A 75 -6.46 15.04 4.69
N ASN A 76 -6.15 14.88 5.97
CA ASN A 76 -6.01 15.99 6.89
C ASN A 76 -4.80 15.76 7.79
N GLN A 77 -3.95 16.79 7.89
CA GLN A 77 -2.90 16.84 8.90
C GLN A 77 -2.79 18.27 9.44
N GLY A 78 -3.07 18.44 10.73
CA GLY A 78 -3.07 19.76 11.36
C GLY A 78 -4.05 20.71 10.66
N ASN A 79 -3.52 21.79 10.10
CA ASN A 79 -4.30 22.81 9.39
C ASN A 79 -4.26 22.67 7.87
N GLU A 80 -3.74 21.54 7.37
CA GLU A 80 -3.75 21.19 5.96
C GLU A 80 -4.87 20.17 5.69
N THR A 81 -5.73 20.47 4.73
CA THR A 81 -6.75 19.54 4.23
C THR A 81 -6.69 19.45 2.72
N VAL A 82 -6.53 18.24 2.22
CA VAL A 82 -6.51 17.95 0.78
C VAL A 82 -7.75 17.14 0.43
N THR A 83 -8.47 17.56 -0.60
CA THR A 83 -9.75 16.95 -1.01
C THR A 83 -9.77 16.72 -2.52
N ILE A 84 -10.08 15.49 -2.95
CA ILE A 84 -10.39 15.23 -4.36
C ILE A 84 -11.78 15.81 -4.66
N LEU A 85 -11.84 16.88 -5.44
CA LEU A 85 -13.10 17.49 -5.89
C LEU A 85 -13.75 16.65 -7.00
N PHE A 86 -12.95 16.18 -7.94
CA PHE A 86 -13.39 15.38 -9.07
C PHE A 86 -12.26 14.47 -9.54
N LYS A 87 -12.58 13.23 -9.90
CA LYS A 87 -11.67 12.25 -10.47
C LYS A 87 -12.42 11.40 -11.46
N ASP A 88 -11.75 11.13 -12.58
CA ASP A 88 -12.19 10.22 -13.61
C ASP A 88 -11.03 9.30 -14.03
N ASN A 89 -11.13 8.70 -15.21
CA ASN A 89 -10.10 7.82 -15.74
C ASN A 89 -8.87 8.59 -16.28
N GLN A 90 -8.97 9.91 -16.47
CA GLN A 90 -7.93 10.75 -17.04
C GLN A 90 -7.15 11.55 -15.98
N GLY A 91 -7.71 11.75 -14.79
CA GLY A 91 -7.02 12.49 -13.75
C GLY A 91 -7.86 12.78 -12.52
N ALA A 92 -7.30 13.60 -11.64
CA ALA A 92 -7.96 14.09 -10.44
C ALA A 92 -7.74 15.59 -10.28
N PHE A 93 -8.82 16.31 -9.97
CA PHE A 93 -8.84 17.71 -9.58
C PHE A 93 -8.92 17.79 -8.06
N ILE A 94 -7.91 18.38 -7.44
CA ILE A 94 -7.65 18.31 -6.02
C ILE A 94 -7.59 19.72 -5.45
N ARG A 95 -8.32 19.96 -4.35
CA ARG A 95 -8.24 21.19 -3.57
C ARG A 95 -7.33 20.99 -2.37
N PHE A 96 -6.38 21.90 -2.21
CA PHE A 96 -5.51 22.01 -1.05
C PHE A 96 -5.97 23.22 -0.23
N GLU A 97 -6.29 22.99 1.04
CA GLU A 97 -6.67 24.01 2.00
C GLU A 97 -5.60 24.08 3.08
N TYR A 98 -4.87 25.19 3.11
CA TYR A 98 -3.91 25.55 4.14
C TYR A 98 -4.54 26.61 5.06
N GLU A 99 -3.90 26.93 6.19
CA GLU A 99 -4.44 27.86 7.21
C GLU A 99 -5.10 29.13 6.64
N ASN A 100 -4.51 29.73 5.61
CA ASN A 100 -4.98 30.98 5.02
C ASN A 100 -5.04 30.96 3.49
N GLU A 101 -4.89 29.80 2.87
CA GLU A 101 -4.75 29.68 1.41
C GLU A 101 -5.50 28.46 0.89
N VAL A 102 -6.09 28.62 -0.30
CA VAL A 102 -6.76 27.54 -1.01
C VAL A 102 -6.21 27.49 -2.41
N GLU A 103 -5.62 26.35 -2.76
CA GLU A 103 -5.11 26.05 -4.09
C GLU A 103 -5.89 24.89 -4.70
N VAL A 104 -5.98 24.86 -6.03
CA VAL A 104 -6.63 23.76 -6.73
C VAL A 104 -5.77 23.35 -7.92
N GLU A 105 -5.40 22.06 -7.95
CA GLU A 105 -4.51 21.51 -8.97
C GLU A 105 -5.16 20.33 -9.70
N TYR A 106 -4.81 20.15 -10.97
CA TYR A 106 -5.22 18.99 -11.76
C TYR A 106 -4.03 18.06 -12.01
N TYR A 107 -4.19 16.81 -11.58
CA TYR A 107 -3.22 15.74 -11.78
C TYR A 107 -3.69 14.81 -12.88
N HIS A 108 -3.01 14.83 -14.02
CA HIS A 108 -3.31 13.96 -15.16
C HIS A 108 -2.68 12.58 -15.00
N PHE A 109 -3.47 11.52 -15.21
CA PHE A 109 -2.97 10.14 -15.23
C PHE A 109 -2.39 9.82 -16.61
N ILE A 110 -1.06 9.60 -16.65
CA ILE A 110 -0.35 9.02 -17.79
C ILE A 110 -0.43 7.49 -17.72
#